data_AF-D9PHQ3-F1
#
_entry.id   AF-D9PHQ3-F1
#
_cell.length_a   1.000
_cell.length_b   1.000
_cell.length_c   1.000
_cell.angle_alpha   90.00
_cell.angle_beta   90.00
_cell.angle_gamma   90.00
#
_symmetry.space_group_name_H-M   'P 1'
#
loop_
_entity.id
_entity.type
_entity.pdbx_description
1 polymer ?
#
loop_
_entity_poly.entity_id
_entity_poly.type
_entity_poly.pdbx_seq_one_letter_code
_entity_poly.pdbx_strand_id
1 'polypeptide(L)'
;MKKNNESEFGVRSETGEIYMLTKKERILAIEILKLTLATAAGRRFLIERFGNEGLRTAAGLLEEMGVQISEHEGERQKPVS
;
A
#
# COMPACT_ATOMS: atom_id res chain seq x y z
N MET A 1 21.98 24.42 13.54
CA MET A 1 20.83 23.49 13.48
C MET A 1 20.06 23.77 12.20
N LYS A 2 20.01 22.80 11.28
CA LYS A 2 19.26 22.94 10.01
C LYS A 2 17.80 22.53 10.22
N LYS A 3 16.95 23.29 9.55
CA LYS A 3 15.50 23.42 9.69
C LYS A 3 14.73 22.18 9.22
N ASN A 4 13.69 21.87 10.00
CA ASN A 4 12.38 21.36 9.60
C ASN A 4 12.28 19.89 9.13
N ASN A 5 12.24 18.97 10.11
CA ASN A 5 11.67 17.62 9.98
C ASN A 5 10.14 17.61 10.22
N GLU A 6 9.44 18.70 9.95
CA GLU A 6 8.01 18.84 10.26
C GLU A 6 7.10 18.22 9.19
N SER A 7 7.67 17.71 8.09
CA SER A 7 6.91 17.09 6.99
C SER A 7 6.68 15.58 7.15
N GLU A 8 7.17 14.96 8.24
CA GLU A 8 6.97 13.52 8.51
C GLU A 8 5.60 13.21 9.13
N PHE A 9 4.81 14.23 9.50
CA PHE A 9 3.46 14.09 10.04
C PHE A 9 2.38 13.98 8.94
N GLY A 10 2.53 12.98 8.07
CA GLY A 10 1.55 12.66 7.05
C GLY A 10 0.42 11.77 7.58
N VAL A 11 -0.76 12.38 7.69
CA VAL A 11 -2.13 11.83 7.60
C VAL A 11 -2.62 10.93 8.75
N ARG A 12 -3.53 11.52 9.54
CA ARG A 12 -4.41 10.89 10.52
C ARG A 12 -5.47 10.03 9.81
N SER A 13 -5.33 8.71 9.89
CA SER A 13 -6.42 7.76 9.68
C SER A 13 -6.47 6.79 10.88
N GLU A 14 -7.67 6.33 11.20
CA GLU A 14 -8.18 5.99 12.55
C GLU A 14 -7.47 4.88 13.35
N THR A 15 -6.47 4.19 12.81
CA THR A 15 -5.87 3.02 13.49
C THR A 15 -4.65 3.35 14.34
N GLY A 16 -3.93 4.46 14.12
CA GLY A 16 -2.75 4.83 14.92
C GLY A 16 -1.56 3.85 14.87
N GLU A 17 -1.75 2.64 14.34
CA GLU A 17 -0.75 1.56 14.27
C GLU A 17 0.36 1.85 13.24
N ILE A 18 0.08 2.63 12.20
CA ILE A 18 1.10 3.04 11.21
C ILE A 18 2.18 3.92 11.86
N TYR A 19 1.86 4.65 12.93
CA TYR A 19 2.84 5.40 13.72
C TYR A 19 3.73 4.50 14.61
N MET A 20 3.43 3.20 14.74
CA MET A 20 4.28 2.26 15.48
C MET A 20 5.36 1.61 14.62
N LEU A 21 5.27 1.72 13.29
CA LEU A 21 6.30 1.19 12.40
C LEU A 21 7.48 2.17 12.32
N THR A 22 8.69 1.66 12.56
CA THR A 22 9.90 2.41 12.23
C THR A 22 9.98 2.67 10.73
N LYS A 23 10.79 3.66 10.34
CA LYS A 23 11.01 3.99 8.92
C LYS A 23 11.36 2.77 8.06
N LYS A 24 12.17 1.84 8.57
CA LYS A 24 12.57 0.63 7.84
C LYS A 24 11.40 -0.35 7.69
N GLU A 25 10.62 -0.54 8.74
CA GLU A 25 9.44 -1.41 8.71
C GLU A 25 8.37 -0.85 7.77
N ARG A 26 8.15 0.46 7.77
CA ARG A 26 7.23 1.12 6.84
C ARG A 26 7.65 0.92 5.38
N ILE A 27 8.93 1.08 5.06
CA ILE A 27 9.45 0.81 3.71
C ILE A 27 9.21 -0.65 3.32
N LEU A 28 9.52 -1.58 4.22
CA LEU A 28 9.33 -3.01 3.95
C LEU A 28 7.84 -3.36 3.75
N ALA A 29 6.96 -2.83 4.59
CA ALA A 29 5.52 -3.04 4.49
C ALA A 29 4.96 -2.51 3.16
N ILE A 30 5.40 -1.32 2.72
CA ILE A 30 5.03 -0.76 1.42
C ILE A 30 5.41 -1.72 0.28
N GLU A 31 6.65 -2.20 0.26
CA GLU A 31 7.12 -3.05 -0.85
C GLU A 31 6.41 -4.42 -0.86
N ILE A 32 6.13 -4.99 0.31
CA ILE A 32 5.33 -6.22 0.41
C ILE A 32 3.90 -6.00 -0.08
N LEU A 33 3.24 -4.92 0.33
CA LEU A 33 1.86 -4.64 -0.08
C LEU A 33 1.76 -4.38 -1.59
N LYS A 34 2.69 -3.61 -2.16
CA LYS A 34 2.78 -3.40 -3.62
C LYS A 34 2.92 -4.73 -4.37
N LEU A 35 3.86 -5.58 -3.95
CA LEU A 35 4.08 -6.88 -4.58
C LEU A 35 2.83 -7.79 -4.45
N THR A 36 2.19 -7.76 -3.29
CA THR A 36 0.99 -8.55 -3.01
C THR A 36 -0.16 -8.11 -3.92
N LEU A 37 -0.38 -6.81 -4.10
CA LEU A 37 -1.43 -6.28 -4.97
C LEU A 37 -1.12 -6.45 -6.46
N ALA A 38 0.16 -6.38 -6.86
CA ALA A 38 0.57 -6.54 -8.26
C ALA A 38 0.39 -7.98 -8.77
N THR A 39 0.54 -8.99 -7.90
CA THR A 39 0.52 -10.41 -8.32
C THR A 39 -0.85 -11.05 -8.14
N ALA A 40 -1.23 -11.94 -9.06
CA ALA A 40 -2.48 -12.70 -8.96
C ALA A 40 -2.52 -13.60 -7.70
N ALA A 41 -1.37 -14.19 -7.34
CA ALA A 41 -1.23 -15.01 -6.14
C ALA A 41 -1.40 -14.19 -4.86
N GLY A 42 -0.77 -13.00 -4.78
CA GLY A 42 -0.91 -12.11 -3.63
C GLY A 42 -2.34 -11.59 -3.46
N ARG A 43 -2.99 -11.17 -4.56
CA ARG A 43 -4.42 -10.79 -4.51
C ARG A 43 -5.30 -11.94 -4.05
N ARG A 44 -5.07 -13.16 -4.57
CA ARG A 44 -5.81 -14.35 -4.12
C ARG A 44 -5.61 -14.63 -2.64
N PHE A 45 -4.38 -14.56 -2.15
CA PHE A 45 -4.07 -14.72 -0.72
C PHE A 45 -4.85 -13.73 0.15
N LEU A 46 -4.92 -12.46 -0.25
CA LEU A 46 -5.71 -11.45 0.48
C LEU A 46 -7.20 -11.80 0.50
N ILE A 47 -7.77 -12.22 -0.63
CA ILE A 47 -9.18 -12.61 -0.72
C ILE A 47 -9.47 -13.85 0.13
N GLU A 48 -8.62 -14.87 0.06
CA GLU A 48 -8.78 -16.13 0.80
C GLU A 48 -8.71 -15.90 2.31
N ARG A 49 -7.82 -15.00 2.76
CA ARG A 49 -7.56 -14.80 4.20
C ARG A 49 -8.45 -13.75 4.84
N PHE A 50 -8.80 -12.71 4.10
CA PHE A 50 -9.45 -11.49 4.60
C PHE A 50 -10.67 -11.08 3.76
N GLY A 51 -11.09 -11.88 2.78
CA GLY A 51 -12.21 -11.53 1.90
C GLY A 51 -11.90 -10.38 0.93
N ASN A 52 -12.94 -9.93 0.22
CA ASN A 52 -12.80 -8.85 -0.77
C ASN A 52 -12.39 -7.50 -0.16
N GLU A 53 -12.68 -7.29 1.13
CA GLU A 53 -12.22 -6.14 1.90
C GLU A 53 -10.69 -6.10 2.05
N GLY A 54 -10.02 -7.25 2.10
CA GLY A 54 -8.56 -7.33 2.22
C GLY A 54 -7.81 -6.59 1.11
N LEU A 55 -8.35 -6.59 -0.12
CA LEU A 55 -7.78 -5.81 -1.23
C LEU A 55 -7.91 -4.31 -1.00
N ARG A 56 -9.08 -3.85 -0.54
CA ARG A 56 -9.35 -2.43 -0.26
C ARG A 56 -8.52 -1.94 0.92
N THR A 57 -8.41 -2.74 1.98
CA THR A 57 -7.58 -2.42 3.14
C THR A 57 -6.11 -2.33 2.74
N ALA A 58 -5.58 -3.27 1.95
CA ALA A 58 -4.20 -3.21 1.48
C ALA A 58 -3.90 -1.97 0.64
N ALA A 59 -4.84 -1.56 -0.23
CA ALA A 59 -4.73 -0.33 -1.00
C ALA A 59 -4.80 0.93 -0.12
N GLY A 60 -5.76 0.99 0.82
CA GLY A 60 -5.89 2.10 1.76
C GLY A 60 -4.67 2.28 2.66
N LEU A 61 -4.07 1.19 3.15
CA LEU A 61 -2.84 1.25 3.94
C LEU A 61 -1.67 1.86 3.16
N LEU A 62 -1.56 1.58 1.86
CA LEU A 62 -0.54 2.18 1.00
C LEU A 62 -0.77 3.68 0.82
N GLU A 63 -2.02 4.11 0.63
CA GLU A 63 -2.39 5.53 0.57
C GLU A 63 -2.08 6.26 1.88
N GLU A 64 -2.44 5.68 3.02
CA GLU A 64 -2.09 6.18 4.36
C GLU A 64 -0.57 6.24 4.56
N MET A 65 0.17 5.34 3.91
CA MET A 65 1.63 5.37 3.89
C MET A 65 2.23 6.38 2.90
N GLY A 66 1.40 7.14 2.17
CA GLY A 66 1.81 8.16 1.22
C GLY A 66 2.21 7.62 -0.16
N VAL A 67 1.81 6.38 -0.47
CA VAL A 67 2.03 5.76 -1.78
C VAL A 67 0.83 6.07 -2.67
N GLN A 68 1.07 6.70 -3.82
CA GLN A 68 0.04 6.87 -4.84
C GLN A 68 -0.18 5.54 -5.56
N ILE A 69 -1.33 4.91 -5.34
CA ILE A 69 -1.77 3.79 -6.17
C ILE A 69 -2.53 4.39 -7.35
N SER A 70 -1.92 4.43 -8.52
CA SER A 70 -2.68 4.67 -9.73
C SER A 70 -3.63 3.49 -9.93
N GLU A 71 -4.94 3.71 -9.86
CA GLU A 71 -5.96 2.71 -10.20
C GLU A 71 -5.92 2.40 -11.71
N HIS A 72 -4.79 1.93 -12.27
CA HIS A 72 -4.71 1.55 -13.68
C HIS A 72 -3.43 0.77 -14.01
N GLU A 73 -3.41 -0.53 -13.72
CA GLU A 73 -2.65 -1.52 -14.51
C GLU A 73 -3.43 -2.83 -14.69
N GLY A 74 -4.76 -2.71 -14.85
CA GLY A 74 -5.65 -3.82 -15.24
C GLY A 74 -5.94 -3.90 -16.74
N GLU A 75 -5.61 -2.88 -17.52
CA GLU A 75 -5.94 -2.83 -18.96
C GLU A 75 -4.77 -2.29 -19.77
N ARG A 76 -3.99 -3.19 -20.39
CA ARG A 76 -3.52 -3.13 -21.78
C ARG A 76 -2.38 -4.13 -21.99
N GLN A 77 -2.77 -5.38 -22.25
CA GLN A 77 -2.09 -6.14 -23.30
C GLN A 77 -3.16 -6.44 -24.36
N LYS A 78 -3.28 -5.55 -25.34
CA LYS A 78 -3.93 -5.91 -26.60
C LYS A 78 -3.01 -6.91 -27.29
N PRO A 79 -3.50 -8.07 -27.77
CA PRO A 79 -2.70 -8.92 -28.62
C PRO A 79 -2.44 -8.18 -29.92
N VAL A 80 -1.16 -8.06 -30.30
CA VAL A 80 -0.77 -7.66 -31.64
C VAL A 80 -1.08 -8.86 -32.54
N SER A 81 -2.04 -8.69 -33.46
CA SER A 81 -2.20 -9.54 -34.65
C SER A 81 -1.61 -8.83 -35.85
#